data_AF-A0A3L7NAD1-F1
#
_entry.id   AF-A0A3L7NAD1-F1
#
_cell.length_a   1.000
_cell.length_b   1.000
_cell.length_c   1.000
_cell.angle_alpha   90.00
_cell.angle_beta   90.00
_cell.angle_gamma   90.00
#
_symmetry.space_group_name_H-M   'P 1'
#
loop_
_entity.id
_entity.type
_entity.pdbx_description
1 polymer ?
#
loop_
_entity_poly.entity_id
_entity_poly.type
_entity_poly.pdbx_seq_one_letter_code
_entity_poly.pdbx_strand_id
1 'polypeptide(L)'
;MTAIELLANLGRQGFRVEALGEQLRCSPQAALTPELISLLKEHKIELIGTLKSKDRSLTAFVAGGANGEWRIREINDSEDPFTFGWTVKKPPATLGVCRCGSQHHHDVKIHGGQSIRRDCARCERFLRFVVWYGNDFSE
;
A
#
# COMPACT_ATOMS: atom_id res chain seq x y z
N MET A 1 1.62 25.18 -18.76
CA MET A 1 1.58 24.57 -17.41
C MET A 1 2.67 23.51 -17.38
N THR A 2 3.57 23.56 -16.40
CA THR A 2 4.68 22.59 -16.30
C THR A 2 4.24 21.31 -15.60
N ALA A 3 4.99 20.21 -15.78
CA ALA A 3 4.71 18.94 -15.11
C ALA A 3 4.69 19.07 -13.57
N ILE A 4 5.53 19.93 -12.99
CA ILE A 4 5.59 20.18 -11.54
C ILE A 4 4.33 20.93 -11.06
N GLU A 5 3.91 21.96 -11.79
CA GLU A 5 2.68 22.71 -11.49
C GLU A 5 1.44 21.82 -11.60
N LEU A 6 1.41 20.93 -12.60
CA LEU A 6 0.34 19.95 -12.78
C LEU A 6 0.27 18.97 -11.59
N LEU A 7 1.42 18.42 -11.14
CA LEU A 7 1.46 17.56 -9.95
C LEU A 7 1.00 18.29 -8.68
N ALA A 8 1.40 19.54 -8.49
CA ALA A 8 0.99 20.36 -7.36
C ALA A 8 -0.51 20.67 -7.38
N ASN A 9 -1.08 20.91 -8.56
CA ASN A 9 -2.52 21.12 -8.72
C ASN A 9 -3.31 19.83 -8.46
N LEU A 10 -2.85 18.71 -9.01
CA LEU A 10 -3.44 17.38 -8.78
C LEU A 10 -3.42 16.99 -7.29
N GLY A 11 -2.30 17.23 -6.60
CA GLY A 11 -2.20 16.99 -5.16
C GLY A 11 -3.19 17.83 -4.35
N ARG A 12 -3.39 19.11 -4.70
CA ARG A 12 -4.40 19.98 -4.06
C ARG A 12 -5.83 19.49 -4.28
N GLN A 13 -6.09 18.85 -5.41
CA GLN A 13 -7.37 18.23 -5.74
C GLN A 13 -7.52 16.81 -5.14
N GLY A 14 -6.54 16.33 -4.38
CA GLY A 14 -6.56 15.02 -3.72
C GLY A 14 -6.13 13.85 -4.61
N PHE A 15 -5.58 14.12 -5.79
CA PHE A 15 -5.03 13.07 -6.65
C PHE A 15 -3.60 12.71 -6.26
N ARG A 16 -3.35 11.41 -6.16
CA ARG A 16 -2.02 10.82 -6.03
C ARG A 16 -1.58 10.31 -7.40
N VAL A 17 -0.41 10.75 -7.85
CA VAL A 17 0.19 10.34 -9.13
C VAL A 17 1.55 9.71 -8.86
N GLU A 18 1.74 8.48 -9.34
CA GLU A 18 2.95 7.66 -9.15
C GLU A 18 3.47 7.20 -10.51
N ALA A 19 4.80 7.10 -10.65
CA ALA A 19 5.42 6.51 -11.83
C ALA A 19 5.72 5.03 -11.57
N LEU A 20 5.09 4.14 -12.33
CA LEU A 20 5.36 2.71 -12.35
C LEU A 20 6.11 2.36 -13.63
N GLY A 21 7.45 2.44 -13.58
CA GLY A 21 8.29 2.24 -14.76
C GLY A 21 8.00 3.29 -15.84
N GLU A 22 7.28 2.91 -16.90
CA GLU A 22 6.87 3.80 -18.01
C GLU A 22 5.38 4.17 -17.99
N GLN A 23 4.68 3.79 -16.92
CA GLN A 23 3.27 4.06 -16.73
C GLN A 23 3.06 5.04 -15.59
N LEU A 24 1.99 5.83 -15.69
CA LEU A 24 1.53 6.68 -14.61
C LEU A 24 0.32 6.01 -13.95
N ARG A 25 0.37 5.87 -12.63
CA ARG A 25 -0.76 5.43 -11.81
C ARG A 25 -1.36 6.64 -11.12
N CYS A 26 -2.67 6.81 -11.26
CA CYS A 26 -3.42 7.88 -10.60
C CYS A 26 -4.47 7.28 -9.65
N SER A 27 -4.63 7.88 -8.47
CA SER A 27 -5.63 7.50 -7.47
C SER A 27 -6.27 8.75 -6.84
N PRO A 28 -7.60 8.78 -6.62
CA PRO A 28 -8.57 7.74 -6.91
C PRO A 28 -8.94 7.67 -8.41
N GLN A 29 -9.08 6.46 -8.95
CA GLN A 29 -9.45 6.28 -10.37
C GLN A 29 -10.86 6.77 -10.68
N ALA A 30 -11.76 6.75 -9.70
CA ALA A 30 -13.15 7.19 -9.85
C ALA A 30 -13.29 8.70 -10.13
N ALA A 31 -12.25 9.50 -9.86
CA ALA A 31 -12.25 10.94 -10.08
C ALA A 31 -11.53 11.35 -11.39
N LEU A 32 -11.02 10.39 -12.18
CA LEU A 32 -10.36 10.68 -13.44
C LEU A 32 -11.39 11.04 -14.52
N THR A 33 -11.50 12.34 -14.83
CA THR A 33 -12.31 12.79 -15.97
C THR A 33 -11.55 12.58 -17.30
N PRO A 34 -12.24 12.45 -18.44
CA PRO A 34 -11.61 12.30 -19.76
C PRO A 34 -10.65 13.45 -20.12
N GLU A 35 -10.95 14.65 -19.68
CA GLU A 35 -10.12 15.85 -19.87
C GLU A 35 -8.82 15.72 -19.09
N LEU A 36 -8.91 15.24 -17.84
CA LEU A 36 -7.76 15.01 -16.99
C LEU A 36 -6.87 13.88 -17.54
N ILE A 37 -7.47 12.83 -18.11
CA ILE A 37 -6.73 11.75 -18.76
C ILE A 37 -5.96 12.27 -19.97
N SER A 38 -6.57 13.14 -20.78
CA SER A 38 -5.91 13.75 -21.94
C SER A 38 -4.73 14.62 -21.53
N LEU A 39 -4.90 15.42 -20.49
CA LEU A 39 -3.84 16.27 -19.92
C LEU A 39 -2.67 15.45 -19.34
N LEU A 40 -2.97 14.34 -18.65
CA LEU A 40 -1.94 13.42 -18.13
C LEU A 40 -1.15 12.73 -19.25
N LYS A 41 -1.81 12.42 -20.38
CA LYS A 41 -1.15 11.81 -21.55
C LYS A 41 -0.23 12.81 -22.24
N GLU A 42 -0.67 14.05 -22.41
CA GLU A 42 0.10 15.13 -23.03
C GLU A 42 1.42 15.36 -22.29
N HIS A 43 1.38 15.37 -20.95
CA HIS A 43 2.57 15.60 -20.10
C HIS A 43 3.24 14.31 -19.60
N LYS A 44 2.91 13.14 -20.13
CA LYS A 44 3.31 11.83 -19.57
C LYS A 44 4.82 11.68 -19.39
N ILE A 45 5.61 12.03 -20.40
CA ILE A 45 7.07 11.83 -20.39
C ILE A 45 7.73 12.70 -19.32
N GLU A 46 7.34 13.98 -19.27
CA GLU A 46 7.87 14.93 -18.29
C GLU A 46 7.44 14.57 -16.86
N LEU A 47 6.20 14.11 -16.67
CA LEU A 47 5.69 13.64 -15.39
C LEU A 47 6.47 12.42 -14.89
N ILE A 48 6.72 11.42 -15.75
CA ILE A 48 7.52 10.24 -15.39
C ILE A 48 8.95 10.66 -15.06
N GLY A 49 9.57 11.54 -15.85
CA GLY A 49 10.92 12.03 -15.57
C GLY A 49 11.00 12.74 -14.22
N THR A 50 10.04 13.63 -13.95
CA THR A 50 9.94 14.38 -12.68
C THR A 50 9.69 13.46 -11.49
N LEU A 51 8.79 12.48 -11.65
CA LEU A 51 8.45 11.52 -10.61
C LEU A 51 9.61 10.56 -10.35
N LYS A 52 10.29 10.01 -11.36
CA LYS A 52 11.49 9.17 -11.19
C LYS A 52 12.64 9.92 -10.53
N SER A 53 12.78 11.20 -10.84
CA SER A 53 13.77 12.06 -10.22
C SER A 53 13.45 12.32 -8.74
N LYS A 54 12.16 12.42 -8.39
CA LYS A 54 11.68 12.50 -7.00
C LYS A 54 11.66 11.15 -6.27
N ASP A 55 11.46 10.04 -6.96
CA ASP A 55 11.39 8.67 -6.40
C ASP A 55 12.78 8.17 -6.01
N ARG A 56 13.84 8.69 -6.64
CA ARG A 56 15.22 8.58 -6.13
C ARG A 56 15.46 9.36 -4.82
N SER A 57 14.46 10.08 -4.29
CA SER A 57 14.62 10.98 -3.15
C SER A 57 13.66 10.75 -1.96
N LEU A 58 12.55 9.99 -2.02
CA LEU A 58 11.57 9.99 -0.92
C LEU A 58 10.71 8.71 -0.79
N THR A 59 11.18 7.71 -0.04
CA THR A 59 10.34 6.71 0.64
C THR A 59 9.77 7.33 1.92
N ALA A 60 8.52 7.83 1.89
CA ALA A 60 7.87 8.42 3.06
C ALA A 60 6.62 7.63 3.49
N PHE A 61 6.68 7.00 4.67
CA PHE A 61 5.55 6.38 5.36
C PHE A 61 4.78 7.41 6.22
N VAL A 62 3.46 7.25 6.29
CA VAL A 62 2.55 8.09 7.10
C VAL A 62 2.40 7.46 8.48
N ALA A 63 2.98 8.07 9.52
CA ALA A 63 2.65 7.79 10.92
C ALA A 63 2.05 9.05 11.54
N GLY A 64 0.81 8.95 12.05
CA GLY A 64 0.05 10.08 12.61
C GLY A 64 0.63 10.58 13.94
N GLY A 65 0.90 11.88 14.03
CA GLY A 65 1.28 12.58 15.26
C GLY A 65 0.07 13.10 16.03
N ALA A 66 0.12 13.05 17.36
CA ALA A 66 -0.99 13.24 18.30
C ALA A 66 -1.62 14.65 18.36
N ASN A 67 -1.08 15.65 17.66
CA ASN A 67 -1.48 17.05 17.80
C ASN A 67 -2.05 17.68 16.51
N GLY A 68 -2.31 16.88 15.48
CA GLY A 68 -2.88 17.35 14.20
C GLY A 68 -1.94 18.21 13.34
N GLU A 69 -0.73 18.53 13.82
CA GLU A 69 0.30 19.23 13.06
C GLU A 69 1.13 18.23 12.24
N TRP A 70 0.96 18.25 10.92
CA TRP A 70 1.71 17.42 9.99
C TRP A 70 3.06 18.06 9.67
N ARG A 71 4.12 17.62 10.35
CA ARG A 71 5.50 18.00 9.98
C ARG A 71 6.14 16.89 9.16
N ILE A 72 6.47 17.22 7.91
CA ILE A 72 7.36 16.38 7.10
C ILE A 72 8.75 16.56 7.70
N ARG A 73 9.31 15.50 8.27
CA ARG A 73 10.72 15.43 8.65
C ARG A 73 11.38 14.34 7.83
N GLU A 74 12.59 14.61 7.36
CA GLU A 74 13.42 13.62 6.69
C GLU A 74 13.86 12.56 7.72
N ILE A 75 13.76 11.30 7.35
CA ILE A 75 14.21 10.15 8.14
C ILE A 75 15.13 9.36 7.20
N ASN A 76 16.37 9.12 7.59
CA ASN A 76 17.32 8.34 6.78
C ASN A 76 17.13 6.82 6.97
N ASP A 77 17.76 6.00 6.15
CA ASP A 77 17.70 4.52 6.19
C ASP A 77 18.03 3.90 7.57
N SER A 78 18.81 4.58 8.41
CA SER A 78 19.12 4.09 9.76
C SER A 78 18.04 4.43 10.79
N GLU A 79 17.21 5.42 10.47
CA GLU A 79 16.11 5.90 11.29
C GLU A 79 14.74 5.47 10.74
N ASP A 80 14.69 4.96 9.51
CA ASP A 80 13.47 4.49 8.88
C ASP A 80 13.04 3.18 9.57
N PRO A 81 11.88 3.19 10.26
CA PRO A 81 11.40 2.04 11.01
C PRO A 81 11.04 0.85 10.11
N PHE A 82 11.09 1.02 8.78
CA PHE A 82 10.86 -0.01 7.78
C PHE A 82 12.15 -0.56 7.14
N THR A 83 13.33 0.07 7.35
CA THR A 83 14.61 -0.39 6.77
C THR A 83 15.31 -1.45 7.60
N PHE A 84 15.09 -1.46 8.92
CA PHE A 84 15.47 -2.59 9.77
C PHE A 84 14.51 -3.74 9.52
N GLY A 85 14.84 -4.56 8.53
CA GLY A 85 14.41 -5.95 8.36
C GLY A 85 12.94 -6.20 8.72
N TRP A 86 12.13 -6.47 7.72
CA TRP A 86 11.05 -7.43 7.90
C TRP A 86 11.66 -8.80 8.27
N THR A 87 12.23 -8.93 9.47
CA THR A 87 11.78 -10.03 10.31
C THR A 87 10.29 -9.76 10.44
N VAL A 88 9.53 -10.31 9.48
CA VAL A 88 8.21 -10.81 9.78
C VAL A 88 8.49 -11.66 11.01
N LYS A 89 8.32 -11.09 12.21
CA LYS A 89 8.21 -11.90 13.41
C LYS A 89 6.99 -12.72 13.06
N LYS A 90 7.23 -13.92 12.50
CA LYS A 90 6.21 -14.92 12.23
C LYS A 90 5.41 -14.87 13.52
N PRO A 91 4.16 -14.37 13.50
CA PRO A 91 3.41 -14.19 14.73
C PRO A 91 3.55 -15.53 15.44
N PRO A 92 3.94 -15.54 16.72
CA PRO A 92 4.30 -16.77 17.40
C PRO A 92 3.21 -17.77 17.03
N ALA A 93 3.62 -18.92 16.50
CA ALA A 93 2.73 -19.99 16.07
C ALA A 93 2.06 -20.65 17.29
N THR A 94 1.77 -19.85 18.32
CA THR A 94 1.00 -20.23 19.49
C THR A 94 -0.45 -20.37 19.04
N LEU A 95 -0.67 -21.57 18.50
CA LEU A 95 -1.76 -22.48 18.86
C LEU A 95 -3.13 -21.92 18.53
N GLY A 96 -3.55 -22.10 17.28
CA GLY A 96 -4.91 -22.47 16.85
C GLY A 96 -6.12 -21.88 17.57
N VAL A 97 -5.98 -20.77 18.28
CA VAL A 97 -6.97 -20.20 19.20
C VAL A 97 -7.09 -18.72 18.87
N CYS A 98 -8.28 -18.32 18.45
CA CYS A 98 -8.61 -16.93 18.21
C CYS A 98 -8.62 -16.13 19.54
N ARG A 99 -8.45 -14.80 19.48
CA ARG A 99 -8.61 -13.91 20.65
C ARG A 99 -9.95 -14.03 21.37
N CYS A 100 -10.98 -14.58 20.73
CA CYS A 100 -12.27 -14.89 21.36
C CYS A 100 -12.30 -16.25 22.09
N GLY A 101 -11.17 -16.95 22.17
CA GLY A 101 -11.02 -18.28 22.78
C GLY A 101 -11.45 -19.46 21.90
N SER A 102 -12.01 -19.21 20.71
CA SER A 102 -12.40 -20.28 19.77
C SER A 102 -11.20 -20.96 19.14
N GLN A 103 -11.26 -22.30 19.01
CA GLN A 103 -10.33 -23.12 18.24
C GLN A 103 -10.88 -23.53 16.87
N HIS A 104 -12.13 -23.16 16.58
CA HIS A 104 -12.76 -23.47 15.30
C HIS A 104 -12.45 -22.39 14.27
N HIS A 105 -12.19 -22.84 13.05
CA HIS A 105 -11.77 -22.02 11.92
C HIS A 105 -12.60 -22.36 10.69
N HIS A 106 -12.75 -21.41 9.78
CA HIS A 106 -13.20 -21.68 8.42
C HIS A 106 -12.22 -21.07 7.42
N ASP A 107 -11.97 -21.80 6.34
CA ASP A 107 -11.02 -21.43 5.31
C ASP A 107 -11.78 -20.90 4.08
N VAL A 108 -11.45 -19.67 3.69
CA VAL A 108 -12.08 -18.96 2.57
C VAL A 108 -11.09 -18.88 1.41
N LYS A 109 -11.51 -19.42 0.26
CA LYS A 109 -10.76 -19.28 -0.99
C LYS A 109 -10.90 -17.85 -1.51
N ILE A 110 -9.78 -17.20 -1.77
CA ILE A 110 -9.71 -15.86 -2.37
C ILE A 110 -8.79 -15.90 -3.60
N HIS A 111 -8.76 -14.83 -4.39
CA HIS A 111 -7.97 -14.74 -5.64
C HIS A 111 -8.24 -15.90 -6.61
N GLY A 112 -9.53 -16.23 -6.83
CA GLY A 112 -9.90 -17.35 -7.70
C GLY A 112 -9.43 -18.72 -7.21
N GLY A 113 -9.12 -18.85 -5.92
CA GLY A 113 -8.62 -20.09 -5.30
C GLY A 113 -7.10 -20.16 -5.16
N GLN A 114 -6.36 -19.15 -5.61
CA GLN A 114 -4.90 -19.11 -5.46
C GLN A 114 -4.44 -18.77 -4.04
N SER A 115 -5.31 -18.23 -3.20
CA SER A 115 -5.03 -17.98 -1.79
C SER A 115 -6.15 -18.53 -0.91
N ILE A 116 -5.79 -18.94 0.30
CA ILE A 116 -6.73 -19.41 1.31
C ILE A 116 -6.51 -18.58 2.57
N ARG A 117 -7.56 -17.88 2.99
CA ARG A 117 -7.62 -17.08 4.21
C ARG A 117 -8.30 -17.89 5.31
N ARG A 118 -7.68 -17.99 6.49
CA ARG A 118 -8.28 -18.64 7.66
C ARG A 118 -8.84 -17.62 8.61
N ASP A 119 -10.14 -17.73 8.87
CA ASP A 119 -10.88 -16.86 9.76
C ASP A 119 -11.44 -17.67 10.94
N CYS A 120 -11.67 -17.00 12.07
CA CYS A 120 -12.32 -17.63 13.23
C CYS A 120 -13.77 -17.98 12.90
N ALA A 121 -14.20 -19.23 13.16
CA ALA A 121 -15.59 -19.64 12.95
C ALA A 121 -16.59 -19.02 13.94
N ARG A 122 -16.11 -18.41 15.04
CA ARG A 122 -16.96 -17.78 16.06
C ARG A 122 -17.14 -16.27 15.87
N CYS A 123 -16.07 -15.55 15.55
CA CYS A 123 -16.08 -14.09 15.48
C CYS A 123 -15.58 -13.52 14.15
N GLU A 124 -15.35 -14.37 13.15
CA GLU A 124 -14.96 -14.01 11.77
C GLU A 124 -13.65 -13.22 11.66
N ARG A 125 -12.91 -13.08 12.77
CA ARG A 125 -11.62 -12.42 12.79
C ARG A 125 -10.63 -13.17 11.89
N PHE A 126 -9.96 -12.43 11.01
CA PHE A 126 -8.81 -12.91 10.26
C PHE A 126 -7.70 -13.40 11.19
N LEU A 127 -7.23 -14.63 10.97
CA LEU A 127 -6.16 -15.25 11.74
C LEU A 127 -4.85 -15.26 10.96
N ARG A 128 -4.84 -15.89 9.78
CA ARG A 128 -3.66 -16.01 8.91
C ARG A 128 -4.04 -16.44 7.50
N PHE A 129 -3.09 -16.32 6.58
CA PHE A 129 -3.17 -17.02 5.30
C PHE A 129 -2.67 -18.45 5.47
N VAL A 130 -3.45 -19.41 4.97
CA VAL A 130 -3.07 -20.83 4.85
C VAL A 130 -2.37 -21.04 3.52
N VAL A 131 -2.85 -20.36 2.47
CA VAL A 131 -2.19 -20.31 1.17
C VAL A 131 -2.13 -18.85 0.70
N TRP A 132 -0.99 -18.43 0.17
CA TRP A 132 -0.82 -17.12 -0.46
C TRP A 132 -0.23 -17.27 -1.86
N TYR A 133 -1.05 -17.02 -2.89
CA TYR A 133 -0.68 -17.15 -4.30
C TYR A 133 0.02 -18.48 -4.62
N GLY A 134 -0.59 -19.59 -4.16
CA GLY A 134 -0.09 -20.94 -4.37
C GLY A 134 1.00 -21.40 -3.39
N ASN A 135 1.54 -20.51 -2.56
CA ASN A 135 2.48 -20.89 -1.51
C ASN A 135 1.73 -21.31 -0.25
N ASP A 136 1.97 -22.52 0.24
CA ASP A 136 1.32 -23.09 1.41
C ASP A 136 2.08 -22.71 2.71
N PHE A 137 1.33 -22.28 3.73
CA PHE A 137 1.81 -21.84 5.04
C PHE A 137 1.15 -22.65 6.18
N SER A 138 0.73 -23.89 5.88
CA SER A 138 0.07 -24.81 6.81
C SER A 138 1.07 -25.44 7.78
N GLU A 139 1.73 -24.61 8.58
CA GLU A 139 2.48 -25.03 9.78
C GLU A 139 1.92 -24.37 11.04
#